data_AF-A0A9E6AP23-F1
#
_entry.id   AF-A0A9E6AP23-F1
#
_cell.length_a   1.000
_cell.length_b   1.000
_cell.length_c   1.000
_cell.angle_alpha   90.00
_cell.angle_beta   90.00
_cell.angle_gamma   90.00
#
_symmetry.space_group_name_H-M   'P 1'
#
loop_
_entity.id
_entity.type
_entity.pdbx_description
1 polymer ?
#
loop_
_entity_poly.entity_id
_entity_poly.type
_entity_poly.pdbx_seq_one_letter_code
_entity_poly.pdbx_strand_id
1 'polypeptide(L)'
;MRIWIPLITTLTWVAFTACSESEDIPSDLDPVVGAGDSGSTGGATADPGNPVDSGSGDSGPQSDTGSGTGGTGGGASTPDATVPLGPKCSTGGQCADNNSCTEDLCLMPIGFCTNEAFVGATDCDDGRACTVGDQCVSGQCVGTNNCNNSEACMATGLCGVCESNEECDTGNPCTQDSCESGKCLILPREGSCEDGIACTTGETCNNGDCIGGTPDSTRCDDGDDCTNDVCSATGCSYNVTAGPCSDGVSCHTGMCQDGICITESNCPDGGLCNPASDSCLYE
;
A
#
# COMPACT_ATOMS: atom_id res chain seq x y z
N MET A 1 -22.15 -41.64 -71.25
CA MET A 1 -22.16 -42.92 -70.51
C MET A 1 -22.79 -42.70 -69.14
N ARG A 2 -23.64 -43.63 -68.68
CA ARG A 2 -24.23 -43.66 -67.33
C ARG A 2 -23.98 -45.06 -66.74
N ILE A 3 -23.31 -45.14 -65.60
CA ILE A 3 -23.20 -46.33 -64.73
C ILE A 3 -23.12 -45.73 -63.31
N TRP A 4 -24.17 -45.71 -62.49
CA TRP A 4 -24.88 -46.77 -61.75
C TRP A 4 -24.09 -47.38 -60.57
N ILE A 5 -24.77 -47.44 -59.42
CA ILE A 5 -24.25 -47.69 -58.06
C ILE A 5 -24.29 -49.22 -57.77
N PRO A 6 -23.67 -49.71 -56.68
CA PRO A 6 -24.54 -50.12 -55.56
C PRO A 6 -24.01 -49.82 -54.14
N LEU A 7 -24.95 -49.71 -53.20
CA LEU A 7 -24.73 -49.76 -51.74
C LEU A 7 -24.53 -51.22 -51.26
N ILE A 8 -23.71 -51.43 -50.22
CA ILE A 8 -23.58 -52.67 -49.38
C ILE A 8 -22.62 -52.36 -48.19
N THR A 9 -22.75 -52.82 -46.93
CA THR A 9 -23.90 -53.19 -46.06
C THR A 9 -23.48 -53.15 -44.57
N THR A 10 -24.38 -52.69 -43.67
CA THR A 10 -24.61 -53.15 -42.27
C THR A 10 -23.51 -53.23 -41.19
N LEU A 11 -23.85 -52.68 -40.00
CA LEU A 11 -23.58 -53.13 -38.62
C LEU A 11 -22.14 -53.49 -38.17
N THR A 12 -21.68 -52.83 -37.09
CA THR A 12 -21.77 -53.41 -35.73
C THR A 12 -21.59 -52.34 -34.64
N TRP A 13 -22.32 -52.48 -33.53
CA TRP A 13 -22.09 -51.72 -32.31
C TRP A 13 -21.02 -52.43 -31.47
N VAL A 14 -20.09 -51.67 -30.88
CA VAL A 14 -19.37 -52.08 -29.68
C VAL A 14 -19.46 -50.93 -28.69
N ALA A 15 -20.24 -51.11 -27.62
CA ALA A 15 -20.23 -50.20 -26.49
C ALA A 15 -18.92 -50.40 -25.73
N PHE A 16 -18.16 -49.33 -25.49
CA PHE A 16 -17.11 -49.36 -24.48
C PHE A 16 -17.69 -48.92 -23.14
N THR A 17 -17.66 -49.88 -22.21
CA THR A 17 -18.10 -49.78 -20.82
C THR A 17 -17.42 -48.62 -20.10
N ALA A 18 -18.18 -47.89 -19.29
CA ALA A 18 -17.63 -46.90 -18.37
C ALA A 18 -16.78 -47.58 -17.28
N CYS A 19 -15.61 -47.04 -16.99
CA CYS A 19 -14.92 -47.30 -15.73
C CYS A 19 -15.24 -46.16 -14.77
N SER A 20 -15.97 -46.47 -13.70
CA SER A 20 -16.10 -45.62 -12.53
C SER A 20 -15.14 -46.15 -11.45
N GLU A 21 -14.08 -45.41 -11.16
CA GLU A 21 -13.33 -45.58 -9.91
C GLU A 21 -13.07 -44.20 -9.32
N SER A 22 -13.88 -43.86 -8.32
CA SER A 22 -13.61 -42.84 -7.33
C SER A 22 -12.67 -43.42 -6.28
N GLU A 23 -11.56 -42.77 -5.96
CA GLU A 23 -10.95 -42.78 -4.62
C GLU A 23 -10.28 -41.43 -4.33
N ASP A 24 -10.24 -41.13 -3.04
CA ASP A 24 -10.12 -39.83 -2.38
C ASP A 24 -8.80 -39.06 -2.61
N ILE A 25 -8.90 -37.73 -2.63
CA ILE A 25 -7.76 -36.82 -2.43
C ILE A 25 -7.83 -36.31 -0.98
N PRO A 26 -6.86 -36.64 -0.11
CA PRO A 26 -6.80 -36.04 1.22
C PRO A 26 -6.27 -34.60 1.13
N SER A 27 -7.03 -33.67 1.72
CA SER A 27 -6.44 -32.43 2.26
C SER A 27 -5.57 -32.75 3.47
N ASP A 28 -4.69 -31.80 3.81
CA ASP A 28 -3.93 -31.64 5.06
C ASP A 28 -2.42 -31.93 4.95
N LEU A 29 -1.63 -30.85 4.78
CA LEU A 29 -0.27 -30.72 5.29
C LEU A 29 -0.01 -29.26 5.69
N ASP A 30 0.04 -29.02 7.00
CA ASP A 30 0.46 -27.75 7.60
C ASP A 30 1.95 -27.45 7.35
N PRO A 31 2.35 -26.17 7.20
CA PRO A 31 3.69 -25.71 7.49
C PRO A 31 3.81 -25.29 8.96
N VAL A 32 4.27 -26.20 9.82
CA VAL A 32 4.61 -25.88 11.23
C VAL A 32 5.87 -25.02 11.31
N VAL A 33 5.78 -23.96 12.11
CA VAL A 33 6.87 -23.04 12.50
C VAL A 33 8.11 -23.77 13.05
N GLY A 34 9.31 -23.34 12.62
CA GLY A 34 10.58 -23.90 13.07
C GLY A 34 11.73 -22.90 12.99
N ALA A 35 12.23 -22.49 14.15
CA ALA A 35 13.25 -21.45 14.37
C ALA A 35 14.51 -21.55 13.48
N GLY A 36 14.97 -20.40 12.98
CA GLY A 36 16.32 -20.22 12.45
C GLY A 36 17.24 -19.56 13.47
N ASP A 37 18.26 -20.28 13.93
CA ASP A 37 19.45 -19.74 14.59
C ASP A 37 20.70 -20.44 14.03
N SER A 38 21.86 -19.79 14.16
CA SER A 38 23.22 -20.19 13.74
C SER A 38 23.73 -19.66 12.40
N GLY A 39 24.29 -18.44 12.46
CA GLY A 39 25.70 -18.22 12.11
C GLY A 39 26.10 -18.19 10.63
N SER A 40 26.41 -16.99 10.13
CA SER A 40 27.35 -16.81 9.02
C SER A 40 28.58 -16.02 9.50
N THR A 41 29.74 -16.68 9.46
CA THR A 41 31.02 -16.11 9.90
C THR A 41 31.65 -15.24 8.82
N GLY A 42 31.49 -13.91 8.93
CA GLY A 42 32.26 -12.95 8.14
C GLY A 42 33.70 -12.85 8.60
N GLY A 43 34.63 -13.48 7.87
CA GLY A 43 36.05 -13.53 8.24
C GLY A 43 36.75 -12.18 8.09
N ALA A 44 37.15 -11.57 9.21
CA ALA A 44 38.06 -10.43 9.21
C ALA A 44 39.47 -10.89 8.80
N THR A 45 39.96 -10.38 7.66
CA THR A 45 41.40 -10.38 7.38
C THR A 45 41.97 -9.05 7.85
N ALA A 46 42.85 -9.11 8.85
CA ALA A 46 43.59 -7.95 9.33
C ALA A 46 44.86 -7.76 8.48
N ASP A 47 45.21 -6.51 8.21
CA ASP A 47 46.58 -6.11 7.83
C ASP A 47 46.98 -4.91 8.72
N PRO A 48 48.14 -4.94 9.41
CA PRO A 48 48.47 -3.96 10.45
C PRO A 48 49.38 -2.83 9.94
N GLY A 49 49.12 -1.57 10.33
CA GLY A 49 49.93 -0.45 9.83
C GLY A 49 49.67 0.94 10.43
N ASN A 50 49.76 1.09 11.75
CA ASN A 50 50.07 2.38 12.40
C ASN A 50 51.63 2.51 12.43
N PRO A 51 52.30 3.69 12.56
CA PRO A 51 51.76 4.93 13.14
C PRO A 51 52.27 6.30 12.59
N VAL A 52 51.84 7.38 13.28
CA VAL A 52 52.32 8.79 13.30
C VAL A 52 52.11 9.61 12.01
N ASP A 53 51.84 10.92 12.03
CA ASP A 53 52.28 11.95 13.00
C ASP A 53 51.26 13.10 13.21
N SER A 54 51.43 13.87 14.28
CA SER A 54 50.61 15.04 14.65
C SER A 54 51.38 16.35 14.39
N GLY A 55 50.83 17.27 13.60
CA GLY A 55 51.49 18.54 13.31
C GLY A 55 50.51 19.68 13.03
N SER A 56 50.37 20.61 13.98
CA SER A 56 49.67 21.88 13.78
C SER A 56 50.56 22.89 13.04
N GLY A 57 49.99 23.70 12.14
CA GLY A 57 50.72 24.75 11.41
C GLY A 57 49.77 25.84 10.93
N ASP A 58 50.17 27.10 11.13
CA ASP A 58 49.36 28.32 11.00
C ASP A 58 49.71 29.10 9.70
N SER A 59 48.80 30.02 9.33
CA SER A 59 49.02 31.24 8.54
C SER A 59 49.19 31.18 7.01
N GLY A 60 48.34 31.95 6.33
CA GLY A 60 48.74 32.78 5.18
C GLY A 60 48.07 32.48 3.84
N PRO A 61 47.43 33.48 3.18
CA PRO A 61 46.94 33.32 1.81
C PRO A 61 48.02 33.67 0.79
N GLN A 62 48.22 32.81 -0.21
CA GLN A 62 48.90 33.19 -1.45
C GLN A 62 48.07 32.79 -2.67
N SER A 63 47.75 33.79 -3.47
CA SER A 63 47.23 33.65 -4.82
C SER A 63 48.33 33.14 -5.75
N ASP A 64 48.06 32.08 -6.51
CA ASP A 64 48.80 31.80 -7.74
C ASP A 64 47.86 31.29 -8.83
N THR A 65 48.06 31.81 -10.04
CA THR A 65 47.25 31.52 -11.22
C THR A 65 47.77 30.28 -11.94
N GLY A 66 46.92 29.26 -12.13
CA GLY A 66 47.26 28.05 -12.88
C GLY A 66 46.09 27.50 -13.66
N SER A 67 46.06 27.74 -14.97
CA SER A 67 45.13 27.07 -15.88
C SER A 67 45.65 25.67 -16.21
N GLY A 68 44.87 24.63 -15.92
CA GLY A 68 45.26 23.23 -16.12
C GLY A 68 44.04 22.33 -16.29
N THR A 69 44.09 21.42 -17.24
CA THR A 69 42.95 20.67 -17.77
C THR A 69 42.75 19.29 -17.14
N GLY A 70 41.49 18.93 -16.87
CA GLY A 70 41.00 17.54 -16.92
C GLY A 70 41.16 16.71 -15.64
N GLY A 71 40.03 16.25 -15.10
CA GLY A 71 39.99 15.29 -14.00
C GLY A 71 38.60 15.18 -13.40
N THR A 72 37.92 14.06 -13.64
CA THR A 72 36.59 13.76 -13.07
C THR A 72 36.68 13.52 -11.57
N GLY A 73 36.00 14.37 -10.79
CA GLY A 73 35.73 14.13 -9.38
C GLY A 73 34.24 14.31 -9.12
N GLY A 74 33.59 13.30 -8.54
CA GLY A 74 32.20 13.41 -8.11
C GLY A 74 32.10 14.44 -6.98
N GLY A 75 31.60 15.63 -7.30
CA GLY A 75 31.19 16.58 -6.28
C GLY A 75 30.00 15.99 -5.55
N ALA A 76 30.11 15.81 -4.24
CA ALA A 76 28.93 15.64 -3.40
C ALA A 76 28.06 16.90 -3.57
N SER A 77 26.91 16.75 -4.22
CA SER A 77 25.93 17.82 -4.34
C SER A 77 25.55 18.27 -2.94
N THR A 78 25.97 19.48 -2.56
CA THR A 78 25.36 20.16 -1.42
C THR A 78 23.87 20.28 -1.73
N PRO A 79 22.95 19.86 -0.82
CA PRO A 79 21.53 19.98 -1.09
C PRO A 79 21.20 21.43 -1.42
N ASP A 80 20.51 21.63 -2.55
CA ASP A 80 20.18 22.94 -3.06
C ASP A 80 19.26 23.65 -2.04
N ALA A 81 19.73 24.76 -1.48
CA ALA A 81 19.02 25.52 -0.46
C ALA A 81 17.75 26.23 -1.00
N THR A 82 17.35 25.96 -2.24
CA THR A 82 16.10 26.45 -2.86
C THR A 82 14.98 25.40 -2.91
N VAL A 83 15.24 24.13 -2.55
CA VAL A 83 14.17 23.12 -2.43
C VAL A 83 13.23 23.51 -1.29
N PRO A 84 11.90 23.63 -1.52
CA PRO A 84 10.95 23.87 -0.44
C PRO A 84 10.97 22.68 0.53
N LEU A 85 11.31 22.95 1.80
CA LEU A 85 11.28 21.94 2.85
C LEU A 85 9.83 21.46 3.06
N GLY A 86 9.63 20.14 3.08
CA GLY A 86 8.31 19.52 3.25
C GLY A 86 7.71 19.68 4.66
N PRO A 87 6.68 18.90 5.02
CA PRO A 87 6.19 18.84 6.40
C PRO A 87 7.28 18.38 7.37
N LYS A 88 7.11 18.71 8.66
CA LYS A 88 8.02 18.25 9.72
C LYS A 88 7.80 16.77 10.00
N CYS A 89 8.90 16.06 10.25
CA CYS A 89 8.90 14.63 10.53
C CYS A 89 9.95 14.25 11.58
N SER A 90 9.82 13.02 12.07
CA SER A 90 10.75 12.33 12.96
C SER A 90 11.08 10.90 12.49
N THR A 91 10.26 10.33 11.61
CA THR A 91 10.47 9.05 10.92
C THR A 91 10.02 9.14 9.46
N GLY A 92 10.53 8.25 8.59
CA GLY A 92 10.18 8.26 7.16
C GLY A 92 8.70 8.02 6.88
N GLY A 93 8.04 7.14 7.65
CA GLY A 93 6.60 6.87 7.50
C GLY A 93 5.67 8.07 7.78
N GLN A 94 6.18 9.17 8.33
CA GLN A 94 5.45 10.45 8.45
C GLN A 94 5.50 11.31 7.18
N CYS A 95 6.26 10.86 6.16
CA CYS A 95 6.42 11.53 4.87
C CYS A 95 5.62 10.87 3.74
N ALA A 96 4.93 9.76 4.03
CA ALA A 96 4.10 8.99 3.12
C ALA A 96 3.14 9.89 2.31
N ASP A 97 3.41 10.00 1.01
CA ASP A 97 2.53 10.65 0.03
C ASP A 97 1.61 9.66 -0.71
N ASN A 98 1.65 8.39 -0.32
CA ASN A 98 0.89 7.28 -0.91
C ASN A 98 1.22 7.04 -2.40
N ASN A 99 2.45 7.37 -2.84
CA ASN A 99 2.98 7.04 -4.15
C ASN A 99 4.09 6.00 -4.05
N SER A 100 3.83 4.77 -4.49
CA SER A 100 4.79 3.65 -4.46
C SER A 100 6.08 3.88 -5.28
N CYS A 101 6.16 4.98 -6.03
CA CYS A 101 7.34 5.35 -6.82
C CYS A 101 8.22 6.45 -6.20
N THR A 102 7.92 6.89 -4.98
CA THR A 102 8.75 7.79 -4.18
C THR A 102 9.25 7.11 -2.91
N GLU A 103 10.50 7.37 -2.51
CA GLU A 103 11.00 6.98 -1.19
C GLU A 103 10.67 8.09 -0.18
N ASP A 104 9.86 7.75 0.84
CA ASP A 104 9.44 8.64 1.92
C ASP A 104 10.56 8.88 2.95
N LEU A 105 11.39 9.90 2.72
CA LEU A 105 12.58 10.17 3.50
C LEU A 105 12.40 11.34 4.47
N CYS A 106 12.52 11.05 5.76
CA CYS A 106 12.67 12.10 6.78
C CYS A 106 14.15 12.48 6.94
N LEU A 107 14.55 13.66 6.45
CA LEU A 107 15.94 14.09 6.48
C LEU A 107 16.36 14.48 7.90
N MET A 108 17.09 13.60 8.58
CA MET A 108 17.70 13.90 9.88
C MET A 108 19.10 14.52 9.68
N PRO A 109 19.48 15.55 10.46
CA PRO A 109 18.79 16.09 11.64
C PRO A 109 17.84 17.27 11.36
N ILE A 110 17.56 17.63 10.09
CA ILE A 110 16.75 18.81 9.78
C ILE A 110 15.24 18.61 10.07
N GLY A 111 14.77 17.36 10.12
CA GLY A 111 13.42 17.00 10.55
C GLY A 111 12.33 17.38 9.55
N PHE A 112 12.62 17.30 8.26
CA PHE A 112 11.70 17.63 7.16
C PHE A 112 11.64 16.51 6.13
N CYS A 113 10.45 16.29 5.57
CA CYS A 113 10.21 15.29 4.54
C CYS A 113 10.80 15.68 3.18
N THR A 114 11.30 14.68 2.48
CA THR A 114 11.62 14.71 1.05
C THR A 114 11.21 13.38 0.43
N ASN A 115 10.65 13.43 -0.77
CA ASN A 115 10.11 12.26 -1.47
C ASN A 115 10.90 12.15 -2.78
N GLU A 116 11.88 11.26 -2.80
CA GLU A 116 12.83 11.11 -3.91
C GLU A 116 12.35 10.04 -4.90
N ALA A 117 12.52 10.30 -6.19
CA ALA A 117 12.00 9.44 -7.25
C ALA A 117 12.81 8.12 -7.36
N PHE A 118 12.16 6.98 -7.07
CA PHE A 118 12.74 5.67 -7.31
C PHE A 118 12.55 5.24 -8.78
N VAL A 119 13.50 4.46 -9.32
CA VAL A 119 13.44 3.97 -10.71
C VAL A 119 13.58 2.45 -10.73
N GLY A 120 12.62 1.77 -11.38
CA GLY A 120 12.68 0.34 -11.63
C GLY A 120 12.15 -0.58 -10.51
N ALA A 121 11.38 -0.05 -9.55
CA ALA A 121 10.49 -0.89 -8.75
C ALA A 121 9.36 -1.41 -9.65
N THR A 122 8.98 -2.67 -9.45
CA THR A 122 7.89 -3.38 -10.16
C THR A 122 6.59 -3.45 -9.36
N ASP A 123 6.60 -2.87 -8.17
CA ASP A 123 5.58 -3.08 -7.14
C ASP A 123 4.63 -1.87 -7.06
N CYS A 124 4.44 -1.20 -8.20
CA CYS A 124 3.50 -0.10 -8.40
C CYS A 124 2.43 -0.49 -9.42
N ASP A 125 1.30 0.21 -9.40
CA ASP A 125 0.20 0.07 -10.36
C ASP A 125 -0.16 1.49 -10.85
N ASP A 126 -0.22 1.72 -12.17
CA ASP A 126 -0.54 3.03 -12.76
C ASP A 126 -2.06 3.28 -12.89
N GLY A 127 -2.88 2.34 -12.41
CA GLY A 127 -4.33 2.39 -12.37
C GLY A 127 -5.01 2.08 -13.70
N ARG A 128 -4.28 1.57 -14.70
CA ARG A 128 -4.81 1.36 -16.06
C ARG A 128 -4.87 -0.13 -16.41
N ALA A 129 -6.06 -0.69 -16.50
CA ALA A 129 -6.25 -2.08 -16.92
C ALA A 129 -5.63 -2.43 -18.30
N CYS A 130 -5.39 -1.43 -19.17
CA CYS A 130 -4.70 -1.62 -20.45
C CYS A 130 -3.16 -1.54 -20.42
N THR A 131 -2.52 -1.34 -19.26
CA THR A 131 -1.08 -1.47 -19.10
C THR A 131 -0.71 -2.76 -18.35
N VAL A 132 0.54 -3.20 -18.49
CA VAL A 132 1.13 -4.31 -17.73
C VAL A 132 2.62 -4.06 -17.48
N GLY A 133 3.19 -4.73 -16.47
CA GLY A 133 4.62 -4.67 -16.19
C GLY A 133 5.04 -3.29 -15.68
N ASP A 134 4.21 -2.74 -14.81
CA ASP A 134 4.25 -1.39 -14.27
C ASP A 134 5.54 -1.13 -13.52
N GLN A 135 6.12 0.04 -13.81
CA GLN A 135 7.45 0.40 -13.36
C GLN A 135 7.51 1.87 -12.96
N CYS A 136 8.22 2.13 -11.87
CA CYS A 136 8.51 3.49 -11.46
C CYS A 136 9.51 4.16 -12.40
N VAL A 137 9.11 5.27 -13.02
CA VAL A 137 9.92 6.12 -13.88
C VAL A 137 9.77 7.56 -13.42
N SER A 138 10.87 8.16 -12.92
CA SER A 138 10.91 9.55 -12.45
C SER A 138 9.83 9.88 -11.40
N GLY A 139 9.54 8.95 -10.50
CA GLY A 139 8.56 9.14 -9.43
C GLY A 139 7.10 8.94 -9.85
N GLN A 140 6.84 8.51 -11.08
CA GLN A 140 5.51 8.11 -11.56
C GLN A 140 5.49 6.61 -11.83
N CYS A 141 4.41 5.92 -11.44
CA CYS A 141 4.17 4.58 -11.95
C CYS A 141 3.71 4.68 -13.41
N VAL A 142 4.35 3.91 -14.30
CA VAL A 142 3.97 3.82 -15.71
C VAL A 142 4.07 2.39 -16.19
N GLY A 143 2.99 1.89 -16.78
CA GLY A 143 2.93 0.55 -17.34
C GLY A 143 3.17 0.47 -18.84
N THR A 144 3.45 -0.75 -19.31
CA THR A 144 3.63 -1.01 -20.74
C THR A 144 2.28 -1.29 -21.37
N ASN A 145 1.91 -0.51 -22.38
CA ASN A 145 0.66 -0.68 -23.12
C ASN A 145 0.49 -2.11 -23.67
N ASN A 146 -0.57 -2.79 -23.21
CA ASN A 146 -0.93 -4.16 -23.57
C ASN A 146 -2.12 -4.23 -24.55
N CYS A 147 -2.58 -3.09 -25.08
CA CYS A 147 -3.62 -3.08 -26.10
C CYS A 147 -3.20 -3.82 -27.36
N ASN A 148 -4.14 -4.55 -27.95
CA ASN A 148 -3.95 -5.19 -29.23
C ASN A 148 -3.75 -4.14 -30.36
N ASN A 149 -3.32 -4.60 -31.54
CA ASN A 149 -3.27 -3.79 -32.77
C ASN A 149 -2.48 -2.46 -32.72
N SER A 150 -1.57 -2.27 -31.75
CA SER A 150 -0.83 -1.01 -31.52
C SER A 150 -1.71 0.19 -31.18
N GLU A 151 -2.88 -0.07 -30.59
CA GLU A 151 -3.79 0.96 -30.11
C GLU A 151 -3.25 1.63 -28.85
N ALA A 152 -3.58 2.90 -28.61
CA ALA A 152 -3.14 3.61 -27.42
C ALA A 152 -4.04 3.30 -26.22
N CYS A 153 -3.44 2.90 -25.11
CA CYS A 153 -4.09 2.84 -23.80
C CYS A 153 -4.57 4.25 -23.40
N MET A 154 -5.88 4.42 -23.25
CA MET A 154 -6.52 5.73 -23.02
C MET A 154 -6.31 6.24 -21.60
N ALA A 155 -6.62 7.51 -21.35
CA ALA A 155 -6.57 8.11 -20.02
C ALA A 155 -7.56 7.48 -19.01
N THR A 156 -8.59 6.78 -19.51
CA THR A 156 -9.54 5.97 -18.73
C THR A 156 -8.97 4.61 -18.30
N GLY A 157 -7.74 4.27 -18.68
CA GLY A 157 -7.17 2.95 -18.41
C GLY A 157 -7.70 1.81 -19.28
N LEU A 158 -8.35 2.14 -20.42
CA LEU A 158 -8.94 1.19 -21.36
C LEU A 158 -8.33 1.28 -22.76
N CYS A 159 -8.46 0.20 -23.54
CA CYS A 159 -8.07 0.20 -24.95
C CYS A 159 -9.06 0.99 -25.79
N GLY A 160 -8.57 1.64 -26.85
CA GLY A 160 -9.36 2.61 -27.63
C GLY A 160 -10.45 2.01 -28.53
N VAL A 161 -10.46 0.68 -28.66
CA VAL A 161 -11.43 -0.12 -29.42
C VAL A 161 -11.86 -1.26 -28.50
N CYS A 162 -13.12 -1.70 -28.63
CA CYS A 162 -13.72 -2.74 -27.80
C CYS A 162 -14.54 -3.71 -28.66
N GLU A 163 -14.72 -4.94 -28.18
CA GLU A 163 -15.63 -5.95 -28.71
C GLU A 163 -16.78 -6.31 -27.73
N SER A 164 -16.61 -6.00 -26.43
CA SER A 164 -17.59 -6.23 -25.35
C SER A 164 -17.71 -5.03 -24.41
N ASN A 165 -18.78 -4.98 -23.59
CA ASN A 165 -18.97 -3.89 -22.61
C ASN A 165 -17.96 -4.02 -21.46
N GLU A 166 -17.58 -5.24 -21.12
CA GLU A 166 -16.65 -5.60 -20.07
C GLU A 166 -15.23 -5.08 -20.35
N GLU A 167 -14.84 -4.96 -21.63
CA GLU A 167 -13.61 -4.29 -22.08
C GLU A 167 -13.65 -2.76 -21.90
N CYS A 168 -14.82 -2.20 -21.56
CA CYS A 168 -15.02 -0.78 -21.30
C CYS A 168 -15.28 -0.46 -19.84
N ASP A 169 -15.33 -1.45 -18.94
CA ASP A 169 -15.61 -1.24 -17.53
C ASP A 169 -14.45 -0.49 -16.86
N THR A 170 -14.70 0.75 -16.46
CA THR A 170 -13.75 1.61 -15.75
C THR A 170 -13.67 1.30 -14.25
N GLY A 171 -14.50 0.39 -13.74
CA GLY A 171 -14.65 0.11 -12.30
C GLY A 171 -15.37 1.23 -11.53
N ASN A 172 -15.77 2.32 -12.18
CA ASN A 172 -16.45 3.44 -11.54
C ASN A 172 -17.95 3.13 -11.35
N PRO A 173 -18.46 3.05 -10.10
CA PRO A 173 -19.88 2.75 -9.84
C PRO A 173 -20.85 3.81 -10.38
N CYS A 174 -20.34 5.02 -10.68
CA CYS A 174 -21.08 6.18 -11.16
C CYS A 174 -21.05 6.41 -12.67
N THR A 175 -20.44 5.49 -13.42
CA THR A 175 -20.62 5.44 -14.87
C THR A 175 -21.48 4.25 -15.29
N GLN A 176 -21.97 4.32 -16.52
CA GLN A 176 -22.48 3.18 -17.25
C GLN A 176 -21.65 3.06 -18.52
N ASP A 177 -20.93 1.95 -18.59
CA ASP A 177 -19.89 1.74 -19.60
C ASP A 177 -20.40 0.75 -20.65
N SER A 178 -20.32 1.15 -21.92
CA SER A 178 -20.81 0.34 -23.05
C SER A 178 -19.85 0.37 -24.22
N CYS A 179 -19.80 -0.73 -24.98
CA CYS A 179 -19.09 -0.77 -26.25
C CYS A 179 -20.06 -0.46 -27.40
N GLU A 180 -19.94 0.74 -27.96
CA GLU A 180 -20.80 1.20 -29.05
C GLU A 180 -20.01 1.42 -30.35
N SER A 181 -20.35 0.64 -31.38
CA SER A 181 -19.67 0.67 -32.68
C SER A 181 -18.15 0.45 -32.60
N GLY A 182 -17.71 -0.40 -31.68
CA GLY A 182 -16.30 -0.71 -31.44
C GLY A 182 -15.55 0.39 -30.68
N LYS A 183 -16.24 1.20 -29.88
CA LYS A 183 -15.63 2.23 -29.03
C LYS A 183 -16.29 2.26 -27.66
N CYS A 184 -15.50 2.44 -26.62
CA CYS A 184 -16.04 2.64 -25.28
C CYS A 184 -16.77 3.99 -25.19
N LEU A 185 -18.02 3.91 -24.75
CA LEU A 185 -18.89 5.01 -24.38
C LEU A 185 -19.07 4.94 -22.87
N ILE A 186 -18.58 5.97 -22.19
CA ILE A 186 -18.63 6.11 -20.72
C ILE A 186 -19.63 7.22 -20.42
N LEU A 187 -20.77 6.90 -19.81
CA LEU A 187 -21.82 7.87 -19.50
C LEU A 187 -22.05 7.99 -17.99
N PRO A 188 -22.28 9.20 -17.44
CA PRO A 188 -22.74 9.38 -16.08
C PRO A 188 -24.01 8.58 -15.77
N ARG A 189 -24.01 7.90 -14.63
CA ARG A 189 -25.14 7.18 -14.06
C ARG A 189 -25.55 7.82 -12.73
N GLU A 190 -26.85 7.90 -12.48
CA GLU A 190 -27.40 8.32 -11.20
C GLU A 190 -27.59 7.12 -10.25
N GLY A 191 -27.36 7.31 -8.94
CA GLY A 191 -27.56 6.28 -7.93
C GLY A 191 -26.71 6.46 -6.68
N SER A 192 -26.73 5.44 -5.82
CA SER A 192 -25.75 5.27 -4.74
C SER A 192 -24.44 4.71 -5.28
N CYS A 193 -23.34 5.06 -4.63
CA CYS A 193 -22.00 4.54 -4.90
C CYS A 193 -21.26 4.32 -3.57
N GLU A 194 -19.96 4.06 -3.64
CA GLU A 194 -19.04 4.07 -2.49
C GLU A 194 -17.83 4.88 -2.94
N ASP A 195 -17.39 5.87 -2.15
CA ASP A 195 -16.26 6.76 -2.47
C ASP A 195 -14.90 6.22 -1.96
N GLY A 196 -14.93 5.06 -1.31
CA GLY A 196 -13.78 4.42 -0.67
C GLY A 196 -13.50 4.92 0.76
N ILE A 197 -14.23 5.93 1.25
CA ILE A 197 -14.05 6.48 2.60
C ILE A 197 -14.96 5.70 3.56
N ALA A 198 -14.41 4.67 4.20
CA ALA A 198 -15.18 3.70 5.00
C ALA A 198 -16.13 4.29 6.07
N CYS A 199 -15.90 5.53 6.52
CA CYS A 199 -16.66 6.20 7.56
C CYS A 199 -17.70 7.21 7.07
N THR A 200 -17.75 7.55 5.78
CA THR A 200 -18.89 8.31 5.24
C THR A 200 -20.05 7.36 4.93
N THR A 201 -21.25 7.92 4.79
CA THR A 201 -22.44 7.19 4.32
C THR A 201 -23.36 8.06 3.47
N GLY A 202 -24.05 7.45 2.51
CA GLY A 202 -25.04 8.12 1.66
C GLY A 202 -24.42 8.82 0.45
N GLU A 203 -23.30 8.31 0.00
CA GLU A 203 -22.57 8.60 -1.23
C GLU A 203 -23.52 8.51 -2.43
N THR A 204 -23.42 9.46 -3.35
CA THR A 204 -24.27 9.49 -4.55
C THR A 204 -23.46 9.86 -5.78
N CYS A 205 -23.92 9.40 -6.93
CA CYS A 205 -23.28 9.75 -8.19
C CYS A 205 -23.69 11.15 -8.65
N ASN A 206 -22.72 11.95 -9.09
CA ASN A 206 -22.95 13.24 -9.72
C ASN A 206 -22.05 13.39 -10.95
N ASN A 207 -22.65 13.49 -12.14
CA ASN A 207 -21.94 13.71 -13.41
C ASN A 207 -20.80 12.69 -13.74
N GLY A 208 -20.85 11.49 -13.15
CA GLY A 208 -19.85 10.43 -13.35
C GLY A 208 -18.91 10.24 -12.17
N ASP A 209 -18.87 11.19 -11.22
CA ASP A 209 -18.07 11.09 -10.01
C ASP A 209 -18.93 10.56 -8.85
N CYS A 210 -18.37 9.71 -7.98
CA CYS A 210 -18.98 9.41 -6.70
C CYS A 210 -18.70 10.58 -5.74
N ILE A 211 -19.72 11.36 -5.39
CA ILE A 211 -19.57 12.42 -4.40
C ILE A 211 -19.73 11.86 -2.99
N GLY A 212 -18.74 12.16 -2.14
CA GLY A 212 -18.61 11.56 -0.82
C GLY A 212 -19.79 11.85 0.11
N GLY A 213 -20.08 10.89 0.98
CA GLY A 213 -21.26 10.91 1.84
C GLY A 213 -21.15 11.83 3.05
N THR A 214 -22.09 11.67 3.97
CA THR A 214 -22.06 12.35 5.27
C THR A 214 -21.10 11.62 6.21
N PRO A 215 -20.10 12.30 6.82
CA PRO A 215 -19.21 11.70 7.80
C PRO A 215 -19.97 11.14 9.01
N ASP A 216 -19.69 9.88 9.37
CA ASP A 216 -20.23 9.20 10.54
C ASP A 216 -19.10 8.65 11.40
N SER A 217 -18.76 9.39 12.47
CA SER A 217 -17.73 8.99 13.42
C SER A 217 -18.00 7.65 14.12
N THR A 218 -19.24 7.16 14.18
CA THR A 218 -19.53 5.86 14.79
C THR A 218 -18.96 4.68 13.99
N ARG A 219 -18.56 4.94 12.74
CA ARG A 219 -17.86 3.99 11.86
C ARG A 219 -16.34 4.07 11.98
N CYS A 220 -15.82 4.97 12.80
CA CYS A 220 -14.39 5.14 13.08
C CYS A 220 -13.96 4.59 14.44
N ASP A 221 -14.85 4.01 15.24
CA ASP A 221 -14.54 3.44 16.56
C ASP A 221 -13.41 2.38 16.46
N ASP A 222 -12.22 2.67 17.00
CA ASP A 222 -11.10 1.71 17.10
C ASP A 222 -11.13 0.85 18.37
N GLY A 223 -12.02 1.17 19.32
CA GLY A 223 -12.14 0.51 20.60
C GLY A 223 -11.13 0.96 21.67
N ASP A 224 -10.36 2.03 21.45
CA ASP A 224 -9.54 2.67 22.49
C ASP A 224 -10.31 3.84 23.15
N ASP A 225 -10.67 3.70 24.43
CA ASP A 225 -11.28 4.78 25.22
C ASP A 225 -10.42 6.08 25.25
N CYS A 226 -9.14 6.00 24.89
CA CYS A 226 -8.17 7.09 24.90
C CYS A 226 -7.91 7.75 23.53
N THR A 227 -8.66 7.36 22.50
CA THR A 227 -8.79 8.11 21.25
C THR A 227 -10.12 8.86 21.22
N ASN A 228 -10.21 9.88 20.37
CA ASN A 228 -11.45 10.54 20.01
C ASN A 228 -11.58 10.46 18.49
N ASP A 229 -12.47 9.57 18.07
CA ASP A 229 -12.55 9.12 16.70
C ASP A 229 -13.45 10.02 15.87
N VAL A 230 -12.86 10.59 14.83
CA VAL A 230 -13.51 11.59 14.00
C VAL A 230 -13.43 11.16 12.54
N CYS A 231 -14.60 10.89 11.95
CA CYS A 231 -14.72 10.77 10.51
C CYS A 231 -14.62 12.15 9.85
N SER A 232 -13.93 12.20 8.72
CA SER A 232 -13.75 13.39 7.90
C SER A 232 -13.83 13.03 6.41
N ALA A 233 -13.79 14.03 5.54
CA ALA A 233 -13.70 13.84 4.08
C ALA A 233 -12.35 13.24 3.60
N THR A 234 -11.46 12.84 4.52
CA THR A 234 -10.24 12.07 4.24
C THR A 234 -10.19 10.75 5.02
N GLY A 235 -11.32 10.30 5.60
CA GLY A 235 -11.40 9.10 6.43
C GLY A 235 -11.31 9.37 7.93
N CYS A 236 -11.06 8.31 8.69
CA CYS A 236 -10.99 8.31 10.15
C CYS A 236 -9.71 8.97 10.67
N SER A 237 -9.83 9.66 11.80
CA SER A 237 -8.71 10.19 12.57
C SER A 237 -8.89 9.89 14.05
N TYR A 238 -7.87 9.28 14.63
CA TYR A 238 -7.83 8.74 16.00
C TYR A 238 -7.03 9.70 16.87
N ASN A 239 -7.70 10.69 17.46
CA ASN A 239 -7.02 11.80 18.13
C ASN A 239 -6.89 11.51 19.63
N VAL A 240 -5.66 11.38 20.14
CA VAL A 240 -5.44 11.11 21.57
C VAL A 240 -6.20 12.10 22.47
N THR A 241 -6.98 11.57 23.41
CA THR A 241 -7.84 12.36 24.29
C THR A 241 -7.49 12.13 25.76
N ALA A 242 -7.97 13.03 26.61
CA ALA A 242 -7.86 12.91 28.07
C ALA A 242 -9.26 12.69 28.64
N GLY A 243 -9.42 11.66 29.46
CA GLY A 243 -10.71 11.26 30.00
C GLY A 243 -10.60 10.02 30.88
N PRO A 244 -11.72 9.56 31.47
CA PRO A 244 -11.80 8.24 32.07
C PRO A 244 -11.75 7.16 30.98
N CYS A 245 -11.18 6.00 31.31
CA CYS A 245 -11.12 4.83 30.42
C CYS A 245 -11.23 3.53 31.22
N SER A 246 -11.38 2.42 30.50
CA SER A 246 -11.53 1.07 31.02
C SER A 246 -10.56 0.11 30.35
N ASP A 247 -9.90 -0.75 31.13
CA ASP A 247 -9.18 -1.95 30.63
C ASP A 247 -10.10 -3.19 30.56
N GLY A 248 -11.41 -2.99 30.69
CA GLY A 248 -12.43 -4.03 30.80
C GLY A 248 -12.62 -4.60 32.20
N VAL A 249 -11.75 -4.27 33.17
CA VAL A 249 -11.77 -4.85 34.52
C VAL A 249 -12.59 -3.98 35.46
N SER A 250 -13.72 -4.50 35.97
CA SER A 250 -14.72 -3.73 36.74
C SER A 250 -14.22 -3.15 38.09
N CYS A 251 -13.17 -3.73 38.66
CA CYS A 251 -12.50 -3.28 39.89
C CYS A 251 -11.38 -2.26 39.66
N HIS A 252 -11.18 -1.83 38.41
CA HIS A 252 -10.22 -0.79 38.06
C HIS A 252 -10.92 0.52 37.74
N THR A 253 -10.17 1.61 37.79
CA THR A 253 -10.55 2.87 37.15
C THR A 253 -9.36 3.35 36.33
N GLY A 254 -9.62 3.75 35.09
CA GLY A 254 -8.61 4.25 34.18
C GLY A 254 -8.68 5.75 33.95
N MET A 255 -7.53 6.34 33.65
CA MET A 255 -7.43 7.67 33.06
C MET A 255 -6.49 7.62 31.85
N CYS A 256 -6.89 8.28 30.77
CA CYS A 256 -6.08 8.38 29.57
C CYS A 256 -4.88 9.30 29.77
N GLN A 257 -3.70 8.78 29.47
CA GLN A 257 -2.46 9.54 29.43
C GLN A 257 -1.71 9.20 28.14
N ASP A 258 -1.43 10.21 27.32
CA ASP A 258 -0.64 10.09 26.08
C ASP A 258 -1.14 9.00 25.10
N GLY A 259 -2.45 8.78 25.04
CA GLY A 259 -3.09 7.74 24.20
C GLY A 259 -3.02 6.33 24.78
N ILE A 260 -2.82 6.18 26.09
CA ILE A 260 -2.81 4.90 26.79
C ILE A 260 -3.76 4.98 27.99
N CYS A 261 -4.62 3.98 28.16
CA CYS A 261 -5.40 3.84 29.38
C CYS A 261 -4.52 3.37 30.55
N ILE A 262 -4.27 4.26 31.51
CA ILE A 262 -3.53 3.94 32.73
C ILE A 262 -4.54 3.62 33.83
N THR A 263 -4.57 2.36 34.28
CA THR A 263 -5.54 1.88 35.28
C THR A 263 -4.93 1.67 36.66
N GLU A 264 -5.75 1.90 37.70
CA GLU A 264 -5.45 1.57 39.09
C GLU A 264 -6.65 0.91 39.79
N SER A 265 -6.40 0.14 40.85
CA SER A 265 -7.45 -0.58 41.58
C SER A 265 -8.35 0.39 42.35
N ASN A 266 -9.66 0.35 42.07
CA ASN A 266 -10.68 1.20 42.71
C ASN A 266 -11.21 0.63 44.05
N CYS A 267 -10.56 -0.42 44.56
CA CYS A 267 -11.07 -1.22 45.67
C CYS A 267 -10.99 -0.52 47.04
N PRO A 268 -11.99 -0.76 47.92
CA PRO A 268 -11.97 -0.22 49.29
C PRO A 268 -10.70 -0.57 50.05
N ASP A 269 -10.26 0.36 50.91
CA ASP A 269 -9.10 0.24 51.79
C ASP A 269 -7.77 -0.14 51.10
N GLY A 270 -7.68 0.04 49.77
CA GLY A 270 -6.50 -0.34 48.98
C GLY A 270 -6.40 -1.84 48.72
N GLY A 271 -7.53 -2.56 48.79
CA GLY A 271 -7.59 -3.99 48.51
C GLY A 271 -7.14 -4.35 47.09
N LEU A 272 -6.63 -5.57 46.92
CA LEU A 272 -6.23 -6.07 45.60
C LEU A 272 -7.47 -6.50 44.81
N CYS A 273 -7.45 -6.26 43.49
CA CYS A 273 -8.43 -6.88 42.61
C CYS A 273 -8.06 -8.34 42.31
N ASN A 274 -9.08 -9.20 42.24
CA ASN A 274 -8.95 -10.56 41.72
C ASN A 274 -9.06 -10.57 40.18
N PRO A 275 -7.99 -10.90 39.43
CA PRO A 275 -8.00 -10.95 37.96
C PRO A 275 -8.81 -12.13 37.39
N ALA A 276 -9.35 -13.01 38.23
CA ALA A 276 -10.24 -14.11 37.81
C ALA A 276 -11.73 -13.82 38.00
N SER A 277 -12.10 -12.66 38.59
CA SER A 277 -13.50 -12.32 38.86
C SER A 277 -13.81 -10.82 38.77
N ASP A 278 -12.88 -10.00 38.29
CA ASP A 278 -12.96 -8.54 38.13
C ASP A 278 -13.56 -7.80 39.33
N SER A 279 -13.27 -8.33 40.52
CA SER A 279 -13.90 -7.96 41.79
C SER A 279 -12.85 -7.77 42.87
N CYS A 280 -13.11 -6.83 43.77
CA CYS A 280 -12.25 -6.58 44.91
C CYS A 280 -12.20 -7.77 45.86
N LEU A 281 -11.00 -8.12 46.30
CA LEU A 281 -10.80 -9.03 47.42
C LEU A 281 -11.09 -8.28 48.72
N TYR A 282 -12.09 -8.76 49.46
CA TYR A 282 -12.33 -8.34 50.84
C TYR A 282 -11.46 -9.21 51.78
N GLU A 283 -10.64 -8.57 52.61
CA GLU A 283 -10.09 -9.17 53.84
C GLU A 283 -10.89 -8.70 55.07
#